data_AF-A0A3M1CN26-F1
#
_entry.id   AF-A0A3M1CN26-F1
#
_cell.length_a   1.000
_cell.length_b   1.000
_cell.length_c   1.000
_cell.angle_alpha   90.00
_cell.angle_beta   90.00
_cell.angle_gamma   90.00
#
_symmetry.space_group_name_H-M   'P 1'
#
loop_
_entity.id
_entity.type
_entity.pdbx_description
1 polymer ?
#
loop_
_entity_poly.entity_id
_entity_poly.type
_entity_poly.pdbx_seq_one_letter_code
_entity_poly.pdbx_strand_id
1 'polypeptide(L)'
;MRKLNILYLTAVVSAGIIMTTCNKSKDNSIAPGYRDEVGGGGNPNPNSVTTTGTSTVTNPATSNSTLNVGGAGWSFASCGAGNTLLAFNGATTVQINFFAPPTAGSYNLQSGTPTSNSVAQMIVYNAPGQPSSVVWYSASGMISVTTTTAGNVTATFNNIPCTQMQFPFPVVTVSGAMTCI
;
A
#
# COMPACT_ATOMS: atom_id res chain seq x y z
N MET A 1 -85.69 48.11 6.94
CA MET A 1 -84.46 47.58 6.29
C MET A 1 -83.26 47.90 7.18
N ARG A 2 -82.43 46.90 7.53
CA ARG A 2 -80.98 46.99 7.84
C ARG A 2 -80.48 45.59 8.26
N LYS A 3 -80.59 44.61 7.36
CA LYS A 3 -79.99 43.27 7.48
C LYS A 3 -78.51 43.28 7.02
N LEU A 4 -77.75 44.33 7.36
CA LEU A 4 -76.48 44.62 6.67
C LEU A 4 -75.21 44.57 7.53
N ASN A 5 -75.25 44.06 8.77
CA ASN A 5 -74.07 44.17 9.66
C ASN A 5 -73.49 42.86 10.21
N ILE A 6 -74.08 41.69 9.94
CA ILE A 6 -73.53 40.41 10.44
C ILE A 6 -72.65 39.70 9.37
N LEU A 7 -72.95 39.89 8.08
CA LEU A 7 -72.16 39.32 6.98
C LEU A 7 -70.79 39.98 6.82
N TYR A 8 -70.68 41.29 7.07
CA TYR A 8 -69.41 42.00 6.99
C TYR A 8 -68.45 41.63 8.12
N LEU A 9 -68.96 41.37 9.32
CA LEU A 9 -68.13 41.03 10.48
C LEU A 9 -67.51 39.63 10.33
N THR A 10 -68.22 38.68 9.72
CA THR A 10 -67.68 37.33 9.45
C THR A 10 -66.64 37.35 8.33
N ALA A 11 -66.85 38.15 7.28
CA ALA A 11 -65.90 38.28 6.18
C ALA A 11 -64.55 38.88 6.61
N VAL A 12 -64.57 39.90 7.48
CA VAL A 12 -63.33 40.56 7.96
C VAL A 12 -62.52 39.63 8.88
N VAL A 13 -63.18 38.84 9.73
CA VAL A 13 -62.50 37.87 10.60
C VAL A 13 -61.91 36.71 9.79
N SER A 14 -62.58 36.22 8.74
CA SER A 14 -62.01 35.20 7.85
C SER A 14 -60.82 35.71 7.04
N ALA A 15 -60.83 36.97 6.59
CA ALA A 15 -59.71 37.54 5.85
C ALA A 15 -58.47 37.77 6.74
N GLY A 16 -58.66 38.11 8.03
CA GLY A 16 -57.57 38.28 8.99
C GLY A 16 -56.85 36.98 9.38
N ILE A 17 -57.56 35.85 9.43
CA ILE A 17 -56.99 34.54 9.80
C ILE A 17 -56.16 33.95 8.64
N ILE A 18 -56.51 34.26 7.39
CA ILE A 18 -55.76 33.78 6.21
C ILE A 18 -54.44 34.56 6.03
N MET A 19 -54.38 35.82 6.47
CA MET A 19 -53.17 36.66 6.34
C MET A 19 -52.08 36.38 7.38
N THR A 20 -52.39 35.69 8.49
CA THR A 20 -51.41 35.40 9.57
C THR A 20 -50.81 33.98 9.51
N THR A 21 -51.26 33.13 8.58
CA THR A 21 -50.78 31.74 8.45
C THR A 21 -49.69 31.53 7.39
N CYS A 22 -49.28 32.58 6.67
CA CYS A 22 -48.11 32.54 5.79
C CYS A 22 -46.87 33.18 6.45
N ASN A 23 -46.53 32.74 7.65
CA ASN A 23 -45.12 32.80 8.02
C ASN A 23 -44.44 31.70 7.22
N LYS A 24 -43.70 32.08 6.17
CA LYS A 24 -42.69 31.18 5.59
C LYS A 24 -41.86 30.66 6.75
N SER A 25 -41.93 29.37 7.02
CA SER A 25 -40.92 28.71 7.84
C SER A 25 -39.57 29.16 7.27
N LYS A 26 -38.69 29.70 8.11
CA LYS A 26 -37.29 29.84 7.75
C LYS A 26 -36.79 28.42 7.50
N ASP A 27 -36.83 28.03 6.24
CA ASP A 27 -36.27 26.79 5.79
C ASP A 27 -34.76 26.98 5.94
N ASN A 28 -34.18 26.37 6.98
CA ASN A 28 -32.72 26.27 7.11
C ASN A 28 -32.17 25.20 6.13
N SER A 29 -32.88 24.97 5.02
CA SER A 29 -32.46 24.08 3.96
C SER A 29 -31.48 24.84 3.06
N ILE A 30 -30.29 24.26 2.91
CA ILE A 30 -29.28 24.75 1.98
C ILE A 30 -29.80 24.44 0.58
N ALA A 31 -30.34 25.45 -0.10
CA ALA A 31 -30.63 25.36 -1.53
C ALA A 31 -29.30 25.49 -2.30
N PRO A 32 -29.00 24.61 -3.27
CA PRO A 32 -27.84 24.80 -4.14
C PRO A 32 -28.09 26.01 -5.04
N GLY A 33 -27.32 27.09 -4.85
CA GLY A 33 -27.37 28.26 -5.71
C GLY A 33 -26.71 27.96 -7.05
N TYR A 34 -27.41 28.21 -8.15
CA TYR A 34 -26.79 28.19 -9.48
C TYR A 34 -26.19 29.57 -9.79
N ARG A 35 -25.18 29.55 -10.66
CA ARG A 35 -24.18 30.62 -10.93
C ARG A 35 -24.75 32.03 -11.17
N ASP A 36 -26.01 32.14 -11.56
CA ASP A 36 -26.66 33.41 -11.88
C ASP A 36 -27.08 34.23 -10.63
N GLU A 37 -27.03 33.64 -9.43
CA GLU A 37 -27.45 34.29 -8.19
C GLU A 37 -26.29 34.91 -7.37
N VAL A 38 -25.04 34.44 -7.56
CA VAL A 38 -23.90 34.81 -6.69
C VAL A 38 -22.61 35.21 -7.42
N GLY A 39 -22.65 35.42 -8.74
CA GLY A 39 -21.57 36.11 -9.46
C GLY A 39 -20.21 35.40 -9.46
N GLY A 40 -20.20 34.06 -9.44
CA GLY A 40 -18.98 33.27 -9.52
C GLY A 40 -19.32 31.78 -9.53
N GLY A 41 -18.69 31.01 -10.42
CA GLY A 41 -18.88 29.56 -10.54
C GLY A 41 -18.26 28.79 -9.37
N GLY A 42 -18.79 29.00 -8.16
CA GLY A 42 -18.43 28.26 -6.97
C GLY A 42 -19.16 26.91 -6.87
N ASN A 43 -18.59 26.01 -6.06
CA ASN A 43 -19.15 24.68 -5.77
C ASN A 43 -20.61 24.80 -5.26
N PRO A 44 -21.61 24.17 -5.92
CA PRO A 44 -23.03 24.22 -5.53
C PRO A 44 -23.31 23.66 -4.13
N ASN A 45 -22.35 22.95 -3.55
CA ASN A 45 -22.42 22.45 -2.18
C ASN A 45 -21.25 23.00 -1.35
N PRO A 46 -21.36 24.24 -0.82
CA PRO A 46 -20.28 24.90 -0.09
C PRO A 46 -19.88 24.19 1.21
N ASN A 47 -20.68 23.22 1.67
CA ASN A 47 -20.39 22.40 2.86
C ASN A 47 -19.96 20.98 2.51
N SER A 48 -20.02 20.56 1.24
CA SER A 48 -19.36 19.34 0.79
C SER A 48 -17.91 19.68 0.52
N VAL A 49 -17.10 19.54 1.57
CA VAL A 49 -15.66 19.39 1.42
C VAL A 49 -15.47 18.30 0.37
N THR A 50 -14.93 18.64 -0.79
CA THR A 50 -14.34 17.61 -1.66
C THR A 50 -13.12 17.11 -0.89
N THR A 51 -13.33 16.14 -0.01
CA THR A 51 -12.25 15.38 0.59
C THR A 51 -11.62 14.59 -0.54
N THR A 52 -10.55 15.13 -1.11
CA THR A 52 -9.60 14.32 -1.86
C THR A 52 -9.10 13.26 -0.89
N GLY A 53 -9.69 12.06 -0.93
CA GLY A 53 -9.30 10.96 -0.06
C GLY A 53 -7.86 10.58 -0.38
N THR A 54 -6.91 11.07 0.40
CA THR A 54 -5.55 10.54 0.37
C THR A 54 -5.64 9.12 0.90
N SER A 55 -5.54 8.12 0.01
CA SER A 55 -5.42 6.74 0.44
C SER A 55 -4.11 6.62 1.21
N THR A 56 -4.19 6.44 2.53
CA THR A 56 -3.03 6.13 3.35
C THR A 56 -2.58 4.71 3.01
N VAL A 57 -1.39 4.57 2.43
CA VAL A 57 -0.81 3.24 2.21
C VAL A 57 -0.44 2.69 3.59
N THR A 58 -1.15 1.65 4.05
CA THR A 58 -0.88 0.97 5.31
C THR A 58 -0.06 -0.28 5.05
N ASN A 59 0.90 -0.57 5.93
CA ASN A 59 1.68 -1.80 5.82
C ASN A 59 0.83 -2.98 6.31
N PRO A 60 0.56 -4.00 5.48
CA PRO A 60 -0.19 -5.18 5.90
C PRO A 60 0.59 -6.05 6.91
N ALA A 61 1.92 -5.93 6.96
CA ALA A 61 2.77 -6.66 7.88
C ALA A 61 2.90 -5.93 9.23
N THR A 62 2.70 -6.65 10.33
CA THR A 62 2.63 -6.05 11.68
C THR A 62 3.73 -6.51 12.64
N SER A 63 4.54 -7.51 12.27
CA SER A 63 5.58 -8.07 13.15
C SER A 63 6.82 -8.50 12.39
N ASN A 64 7.99 -8.44 13.06
CA ASN A 64 9.22 -9.00 12.53
C ASN A 64 9.13 -10.52 12.42
N SER A 65 9.84 -11.12 11.47
CA SER A 65 10.01 -12.57 11.40
C SER A 65 11.42 -12.96 11.00
N THR A 66 11.75 -14.24 11.16
CA THR A 66 13.04 -14.81 10.78
C THR A 66 12.84 -15.89 9.72
N LEU A 67 13.79 -15.98 8.80
CA LEU A 67 13.80 -16.98 7.73
C LEU A 67 15.18 -17.63 7.65
N ASN A 68 15.23 -18.93 7.91
CA ASN A 68 16.44 -19.72 7.72
C ASN A 68 16.34 -20.46 6.37
N VAL A 69 17.19 -20.07 5.43
CA VAL A 69 17.26 -20.61 4.08
C VAL A 69 18.26 -21.76 4.01
N GLY A 70 17.87 -22.83 3.33
CA GLY A 70 18.65 -24.04 3.24
C GLY A 70 18.32 -25.05 4.34
N GLY A 71 18.76 -26.29 4.15
CA GLY A 71 18.35 -27.44 4.94
C GLY A 71 17.14 -28.17 4.34
N ALA A 72 16.50 -29.03 5.14
CA ALA A 72 15.38 -29.86 4.69
C ALA A 72 14.16 -29.00 4.27
N GLY A 73 13.51 -29.37 3.18
CA GLY A 73 12.34 -28.69 2.63
C GLY A 73 12.66 -27.54 1.66
N TRP A 74 13.93 -27.16 1.52
CA TRP A 74 14.36 -26.22 0.49
C TRP A 74 14.71 -26.94 -0.82
N SER A 75 14.16 -26.43 -1.92
CA SER A 75 14.54 -26.82 -3.27
C SER A 75 15.26 -25.66 -3.95
N PHE A 76 16.32 -25.94 -4.71
CA PHE A 76 17.10 -24.91 -5.39
C PHE A 76 17.00 -25.06 -6.90
N ALA A 77 16.86 -23.95 -7.61
CA ALA A 77 16.92 -23.98 -9.07
C ALA A 77 18.37 -24.22 -9.54
N SER A 78 18.53 -24.94 -10.65
CA SER A 78 19.81 -25.13 -11.32
C SER A 78 20.38 -23.80 -11.82
N CYS A 79 21.71 -23.63 -11.76
CA CYS A 79 22.37 -22.44 -12.29
C CYS A 79 22.52 -22.51 -13.82
N GLY A 80 21.48 -22.16 -14.57
CA GLY A 80 21.60 -22.02 -16.01
C GLY A 80 22.26 -20.69 -16.37
N ALA A 81 23.59 -20.62 -16.52
CA ALA A 81 24.40 -19.47 -17.01
C ALA A 81 24.02 -18.05 -16.51
N GLY A 82 23.22 -17.97 -15.44
CA GLY A 82 22.47 -16.79 -15.08
C GLY A 82 23.09 -16.06 -13.90
N ASN A 83 22.56 -14.87 -13.66
CA ASN A 83 22.91 -14.00 -12.55
C ASN A 83 21.91 -14.11 -11.40
N THR A 84 21.14 -15.19 -11.32
CA THR A 84 20.07 -15.35 -10.32
C THR A 84 20.14 -16.71 -9.65
N LEU A 85 20.09 -16.72 -8.32
CA LEU A 85 19.86 -17.91 -7.51
C LEU A 85 18.42 -17.90 -7.00
N LEU A 86 17.75 -19.05 -7.06
CA LEU A 86 16.39 -19.24 -6.58
C LEU A 86 16.32 -20.42 -5.61
N ALA A 87 15.65 -20.21 -4.48
CA ALA A 87 15.35 -21.22 -3.48
C ALA A 87 13.87 -21.17 -3.11
N PHE A 88 13.26 -22.34 -2.94
CA PHE A 88 11.83 -22.51 -2.70
C PHE A 88 11.60 -23.38 -1.47
N ASN A 89 10.63 -23.00 -0.64
CA ASN A 89 10.11 -23.82 0.45
C ASN A 89 8.60 -23.57 0.58
N GLY A 90 7.79 -24.48 0.02
CA GLY A 90 6.34 -24.29 -0.11
C GLY A 90 6.01 -23.04 -0.93
N ALA A 91 5.30 -22.09 -0.32
CA ALA A 91 4.93 -20.82 -0.95
C ALA A 91 6.01 -19.72 -0.84
N THR A 92 7.03 -19.93 0.01
CA THR A 92 8.13 -18.97 0.20
C THR A 92 9.17 -19.14 -0.88
N THR A 93 9.57 -18.04 -1.52
CA THR A 93 10.66 -18.00 -2.49
C THR A 93 11.71 -16.99 -2.05
N VAL A 94 12.97 -17.38 -2.11
CA VAL A 94 14.11 -16.49 -1.93
C VAL A 94 14.89 -16.42 -3.23
N GLN A 95 15.11 -15.20 -3.69
CA GLN A 95 15.82 -14.89 -4.92
C GLN A 95 17.03 -14.03 -4.59
N ILE A 96 18.20 -14.37 -5.13
CA ILE A 96 19.37 -13.49 -5.11
C ILE A 96 19.70 -13.13 -6.55
N ASN A 97 19.66 -11.85 -6.86
CA ASN A 97 20.09 -11.31 -8.14
C ASN A 97 21.49 -10.71 -8.00
N PHE A 98 22.37 -11.07 -8.92
CA PHE A 98 23.69 -10.50 -9.12
C PHE A 98 23.66 -9.59 -10.36
N PHE A 99 24.64 -8.71 -10.50
CA PHE A 99 24.76 -7.89 -11.71
C PHE A 99 25.14 -8.74 -12.95
N ALA A 100 25.99 -9.73 -12.75
CA ALA A 100 26.47 -10.68 -13.77
C ALA A 100 26.54 -12.09 -13.14
N PRO A 101 26.80 -13.15 -13.91
CA PRO A 101 27.03 -14.48 -13.35
C PRO A 101 28.04 -14.42 -12.20
N PRO A 102 27.69 -14.91 -11.00
CA PRO A 102 28.48 -14.66 -9.81
C PRO A 102 29.79 -15.46 -9.83
N THR A 103 30.88 -14.79 -9.49
CA THR A 103 32.18 -15.41 -9.17
C THR A 103 32.37 -15.52 -7.66
N ALA A 104 33.30 -16.37 -7.23
CA ALA A 104 33.68 -16.45 -5.82
C ALA A 104 34.10 -15.07 -5.28
N GLY A 105 33.61 -14.71 -4.09
CA GLY A 105 33.85 -13.40 -3.48
C GLY A 105 32.71 -12.93 -2.59
N SER A 106 32.79 -11.68 -2.13
CA SER A 106 31.76 -11.05 -1.30
C SER A 106 30.97 -10.02 -2.08
N TYR A 107 29.65 -10.00 -1.86
CA TYR A 107 28.71 -9.11 -2.53
C TYR A 107 27.95 -8.32 -1.49
N ASN A 108 27.98 -6.98 -1.60
CA ASN A 108 27.15 -6.11 -0.78
C ASN A 108 25.69 -6.21 -1.22
N LEU A 109 24.79 -6.30 -0.25
CA LEU A 109 23.36 -6.30 -0.52
C LEU A 109 22.79 -4.89 -0.56
N GLN A 110 21.85 -4.71 -1.47
CA GLN A 110 21.04 -3.49 -1.60
C GLN A 110 19.58 -3.84 -1.89
N SER A 111 18.70 -2.85 -1.77
CA SER A 111 17.26 -3.03 -1.97
C SER A 111 16.83 -3.01 -3.43
N GLY A 112 17.61 -2.36 -4.29
CA GLY A 112 17.34 -2.22 -5.73
C GLY A 112 18.12 -3.20 -6.61
N THR A 113 17.85 -3.13 -7.91
CA THR A 113 18.55 -3.92 -8.94
C THR A 113 20.07 -3.73 -8.85
N PRO A 114 20.88 -4.81 -8.78
CA PRO A 114 22.34 -4.76 -8.72
C PRO A 114 22.94 -3.83 -9.77
N THR A 115 23.90 -2.98 -9.37
CA THR A 115 24.50 -1.96 -10.24
C THR A 115 25.97 -2.23 -10.59
N SER A 116 26.60 -3.23 -9.95
CA SER A 116 28.00 -3.59 -10.20
C SER A 116 28.29 -5.04 -9.81
N ASN A 117 29.45 -5.56 -10.25
CA ASN A 117 29.89 -6.94 -10.00
C ASN A 117 30.12 -7.29 -8.52
N SER A 118 30.16 -6.33 -7.60
CA SER A 118 30.32 -6.58 -6.16
C SER A 118 29.03 -6.32 -5.37
N VAL A 119 27.91 -6.24 -6.06
CA VAL A 119 26.59 -5.94 -5.49
C VAL A 119 25.60 -7.02 -5.89
N ALA A 120 24.74 -7.39 -4.94
CA ALA A 120 23.64 -8.29 -5.14
C ALA A 120 22.35 -7.72 -4.50
N GLN A 121 21.23 -8.31 -4.83
CA GLN A 121 19.92 -7.99 -4.25
C GLN A 121 19.28 -9.30 -3.80
N MET A 122 18.83 -9.37 -2.55
CA MET A 122 17.99 -10.46 -2.07
C MET A 122 16.54 -10.03 -2.10
N ILE A 123 15.66 -10.90 -2.60
CA ILE A 123 14.21 -10.73 -2.61
C ILE A 123 13.58 -11.94 -1.94
N VAL A 124 12.68 -11.71 -0.99
CA VAL A 124 11.88 -12.75 -0.33
C VAL A 124 10.41 -12.54 -0.67
N TYR A 125 9.80 -13.56 -1.25
CA TYR A 125 8.38 -13.62 -1.53
C TYR A 125 7.69 -14.48 -0.49
N ASN A 126 6.55 -14.01 0.04
CA ASN A 126 5.73 -14.76 1.00
C ASN A 126 6.56 -15.29 2.19
N ALA A 127 7.29 -14.40 2.86
CA ALA A 127 8.07 -14.78 4.03
C ALA A 127 7.15 -15.40 5.11
N PRO A 128 7.59 -16.46 5.83
CA PRO A 128 6.81 -17.05 6.90
C PRO A 128 6.44 -16.03 7.98
N GLY A 129 5.21 -16.13 8.48
CA GLY A 129 4.67 -15.19 9.47
C GLY A 129 4.36 -13.79 8.90
N GLN A 130 4.44 -13.61 7.58
CA GLN A 130 4.05 -12.37 6.90
C GLN A 130 2.79 -12.57 6.05
N PRO A 131 2.06 -11.49 5.71
CA PRO A 131 0.94 -11.57 4.78
C PRO A 131 1.37 -12.12 3.41
N SER A 132 0.47 -12.85 2.76
CA SER A 132 0.68 -13.34 1.40
C SER A 132 0.83 -12.19 0.40
N SER A 133 1.55 -12.44 -0.70
CA SER A 133 1.80 -11.50 -1.80
C SER A 133 2.61 -10.26 -1.42
N VAL A 134 3.27 -10.29 -0.25
CA VAL A 134 4.22 -9.25 0.18
C VAL A 134 5.63 -9.66 -0.24
N VAL A 135 6.36 -8.69 -0.78
CA VAL A 135 7.74 -8.84 -1.25
C VAL A 135 8.67 -8.01 -0.38
N TRP A 136 9.75 -8.66 0.07
CA TRP A 136 10.76 -8.08 0.93
C TRP A 136 12.08 -8.01 0.19
N TYR A 137 12.80 -6.91 0.34
CA TYR A 137 14.07 -6.65 -0.33
C TYR A 137 15.16 -6.46 0.72
N SER A 138 16.36 -6.99 0.48
CA SER A 138 17.49 -6.74 1.37
C SER A 138 17.73 -5.25 1.55
N ALA A 139 17.68 -4.75 2.78
CA ALA A 139 18.01 -3.37 3.08
C ALA A 139 19.53 -3.16 3.10
N SER A 140 20.28 -4.13 3.63
CA SER A 140 21.74 -4.10 3.75
C SER A 140 22.30 -5.51 4.02
N GLY A 141 23.63 -5.62 4.13
CA GLY A 141 24.33 -6.84 4.51
C GLY A 141 25.31 -7.30 3.44
N MET A 142 25.84 -8.51 3.61
CA MET A 142 26.76 -9.13 2.66
C MET A 142 26.43 -10.59 2.43
N ILE A 143 26.67 -11.05 1.21
CA ILE A 143 26.65 -12.46 0.81
C ILE A 143 28.08 -12.88 0.50
N SER A 144 28.51 -14.04 0.98
CA SER A 144 29.74 -14.69 0.55
C SER A 144 29.42 -15.80 -0.44
N VAL A 145 30.04 -15.73 -1.62
CA VAL A 145 29.86 -16.67 -2.72
C VAL A 145 31.11 -17.53 -2.88
N THR A 146 30.90 -18.83 -3.06
CA THR A 146 31.93 -19.77 -3.52
C THR A 146 31.47 -20.45 -4.80
N THR A 147 32.43 -20.80 -5.66
CA THR A 147 32.17 -21.46 -6.95
C THR A 147 33.06 -22.69 -7.10
N THR A 148 32.54 -23.79 -7.64
CA THR A 148 33.37 -24.97 -7.97
C THR A 148 33.78 -24.96 -9.44
N THR A 149 34.79 -25.76 -9.80
CA THR A 149 35.23 -25.94 -11.20
C THR A 149 34.12 -26.51 -12.11
N ALA A 150 33.11 -27.17 -11.52
CA ALA A 150 31.94 -27.67 -12.22
C ALA A 150 30.87 -26.60 -12.48
N GLY A 151 31.06 -25.36 -11.99
CA GLY A 151 30.12 -24.25 -12.16
C GLY A 151 29.09 -24.13 -11.03
N ASN A 152 29.14 -24.97 -9.99
CA ASN A 152 28.22 -24.87 -8.86
C ASN A 152 28.49 -23.59 -8.08
N VAL A 153 27.44 -22.85 -7.74
CA VAL A 153 27.54 -21.62 -6.95
C VAL A 153 26.89 -21.86 -5.59
N THR A 154 27.59 -21.48 -4.52
CA THR A 154 27.03 -21.47 -3.17
C THR A 154 27.12 -20.07 -2.60
N ALA A 155 25.97 -19.47 -2.29
CA ALA A 155 25.84 -18.19 -1.61
C ALA A 155 25.48 -18.41 -0.14
N THR A 156 26.24 -17.80 0.76
CA THR A 156 26.03 -17.86 2.21
C THR A 156 25.81 -16.46 2.77
N PHE A 157 24.89 -16.35 3.71
CA PHE A 157 24.46 -15.07 4.26
C PHE A 157 23.95 -15.23 5.69
N ASN A 158 24.07 -14.19 6.49
CA ASN A 158 23.70 -14.23 7.90
C ASN A 158 23.10 -12.90 8.34
N ASN A 159 21.96 -12.96 9.01
CA ASN A 159 21.24 -11.84 9.60
C ASN A 159 20.99 -10.70 8.61
N ILE A 160 20.54 -11.03 7.41
CA ILE A 160 20.21 -10.06 6.36
C ILE A 160 18.84 -9.43 6.66
N PRO A 161 18.75 -8.13 6.97
CA PRO A 161 17.47 -7.48 7.15
C PRO A 161 16.80 -7.25 5.79
N CYS A 162 15.58 -7.76 5.62
CA CYS A 162 14.74 -7.50 4.45
C CYS A 162 13.51 -6.68 4.83
N THR A 163 13.23 -5.61 4.07
CA THR A 163 12.13 -4.68 4.31
C THR A 163 11.26 -4.55 3.06
N GLN A 164 10.08 -3.93 3.19
CA GLN A 164 9.30 -3.54 2.02
C GLN A 164 9.86 -2.24 1.46
N MET A 165 9.71 -1.98 0.15
CA MET A 165 10.26 -0.77 -0.48
C MET A 165 9.74 0.53 0.15
N GLN A 166 8.47 0.55 0.56
CA GLN A 166 7.82 1.72 1.12
C GLN A 166 7.86 1.77 2.66
N PHE A 167 8.22 0.67 3.31
CA PHE A 167 8.13 0.54 4.77
C PHE A 167 9.42 -0.05 5.35
N PRO A 168 10.12 0.68 6.23
CA PRO A 168 11.34 0.19 6.88
C PRO A 168 11.06 -0.87 7.96
N PHE A 169 9.80 -0.98 8.42
CA PHE A 169 9.37 -1.96 9.41
C PHE A 169 8.01 -2.58 9.02
N PRO A 170 7.73 -3.82 9.45
CA PRO A 170 8.64 -4.71 10.18
C PRO A 170 9.77 -5.25 9.28
N VAL A 171 10.65 -6.09 9.83
CA VAL A 171 11.80 -6.66 9.13
C VAL A 171 11.70 -8.19 9.10
N VAL A 172 12.01 -8.78 7.95
CA VAL A 172 12.29 -10.21 7.82
C VAL A 172 13.79 -10.41 7.87
N THR A 173 14.31 -11.06 8.91
CA THR A 173 15.74 -11.34 9.04
C THR A 173 16.06 -12.69 8.40
N VAL A 174 16.90 -12.70 7.38
CA VAL A 174 17.21 -13.88 6.57
C VAL A 174 18.64 -14.36 6.82
N SER A 175 18.79 -15.65 7.11
CA SER A 175 20.09 -16.31 7.29
C SER A 175 20.12 -17.63 6.54
N GLY A 176 21.31 -18.13 6.19
CA GLY A 176 21.48 -19.47 5.64
C GLY A 176 22.32 -19.53 4.39
N ALA A 177 22.01 -20.52 3.53
CA ALA A 177 22.75 -20.78 2.32
C ALA A 177 21.84 -21.19 1.16
N MET A 178 22.23 -20.78 -0.04
CA MET A 178 21.61 -21.18 -1.30
C MET A 178 22.67 -21.79 -2.20
N THR A 179 22.40 -23.00 -2.68
CA THR A 179 23.28 -23.70 -3.62
C THR A 179 22.57 -23.88 -4.93
N CYS A 180 23.26 -23.69 -6.03
CA CYS A 180 22.82 -24.19 -7.32
C CYS A 180 23.86 -25.19 -7.84
N ILE A 181 23.35 -26.22 -8.50
CA ILE A 181 24.12 -27.31 -9.13
C ILE A 181 23.85 -27.22 -10.63
#